data_AF-A0A7Y3KSG5-F1
#
_entry.id   AF-A0A7Y3KSG5-F1
#
_cell.length_a   1.000
_cell.length_b   1.000
_cell.length_c   1.000
_cell.angle_alpha   90.00
_cell.angle_beta   90.00
_cell.angle_gamma   90.00
#
_symmetry.space_group_name_H-M   'P 1'
#
loop_
_entity.id
_entity.type
_entity.pdbx_description
1 polymer ?
#
loop_
_entity_poly.entity_id
_entity_poly.type
_entity_poly.pdbx_seq_one_letter_code
_entity_poly.pdbx_strand_id
1 'polypeptide(L)'
;MILVHDLISLYILILIVSALLSWFPTTNSSGALATTKRVLYEVSEPVLRPLRMVLPRPQFGGVGIDLSVLVAIILLSFINRII
;
A
#
# COMPACT_ATOMS: atom_id res chain seq x y z
N MET A 1 -2.45 -24.01 -4.12
CA MET A 1 -1.56 -24.20 -2.95
C MET A 1 -2.03 -23.28 -1.84
N ILE A 2 -2.70 -23.78 -0.80
CA ILE A 2 -3.45 -22.92 0.15
C ILE A 2 -2.59 -21.81 0.79
N LEU A 3 -1.34 -22.13 1.11
CA LEU A 3 -0.36 -21.22 1.71
C LEU A 3 -0.07 -19.97 0.84
N VAL A 4 -0.07 -20.11 -0.49
CA VAL A 4 0.23 -18.99 -1.41
C VAL A 4 -0.93 -18.00 -1.43
N HIS A 5 -2.17 -18.51 -1.46
CA HIS A 5 -3.37 -17.66 -1.42
C HIS A 5 -3.47 -16.89 -0.10
N ASP A 6 -3.14 -17.55 1.01
CA ASP A 6 -3.16 -16.93 2.33
C ASP A 6 -2.12 -15.79 2.43
N LEU A 7 -0.91 -16.00 1.91
CA LEU A 7 0.13 -14.98 1.87
C LEU A 7 -0.25 -13.77 1.01
N ILE A 8 -0.81 -14.00 -0.19
CA ILE A 8 -1.26 -12.91 -1.06
C ILE A 8 -2.41 -12.14 -0.42
N SER A 9 -3.37 -12.84 0.19
CA SER A 9 -4.50 -12.23 0.89
C SER A 9 -4.04 -11.39 2.08
N LEU A 10 -3.07 -11.88 2.85
CA LEU A 10 -2.45 -11.13 3.95
C LEU A 10 -1.73 -9.87 3.44
N TYR A 11 -0.99 -9.97 2.33
CA TYR A 11 -0.31 -8.82 1.75
C TYR A 11 -1.30 -7.77 1.23
N ILE A 12 -2.42 -8.19 0.62
CA ILE A 12 -3.52 -7.31 0.23
C ILE A 12 -4.10 -6.59 1.46
N LEU A 13 -4.29 -7.29 2.58
CA LEU A 13 -4.76 -6.69 3.83
C LEU A 13 -3.81 -5.59 4.32
N ILE A 14 -2.49 -5.83 4.27
CA ILE A 14 -1.47 -4.83 4.65
C ILE A 14 -1.54 -3.60 3.74
N LEU A 15 -1.74 -3.79 2.44
CA LEU A 15 -1.93 -2.68 1.49
C LEU A 15 -3.20 -1.88 1.78
N ILE A 16 -4.31 -2.56 2.13
CA ILE A 16 -5.56 -1.89 2.53
C ILE A 16 -5.33 -1.05 3.79
N VAL A 17 -4.68 -1.61 4.82
CA VAL A 17 -4.35 -0.87 6.05
C VAL A 17 -3.42 0.32 5.73
N SER A 18 -2.43 0.15 4.85
CA SER A 18 -1.58 1.25 4.38
C SER A 18 -2.39 2.36 3.72
N ALA A 19 -3.33 2.01 2.84
CA ALA A 19 -4.19 2.97 2.14
C ALA A 19 -5.08 3.73 3.12
N LEU A 20 -5.73 3.02 4.05
CA LEU A 20 -6.56 3.65 5.08
C LEU A 20 -5.72 4.59 5.95
N LEU A 21 -4.55 4.15 6.42
CA LEU A 21 -3.65 4.99 7.21
C LEU A 21 -3.13 6.19 6.42
N SER A 22 -2.92 6.06 5.11
CA SER A 22 -2.44 7.17 4.26
C SER A 22 -3.34 8.40 4.35
N TRP A 23 -4.67 8.19 4.46
CA TRP A 23 -5.66 9.26 4.57
C TRP A 23 -5.63 10.00 5.91
N PHE A 24 -5.09 9.39 6.97
CA PHE A 24 -4.96 10.07 8.26
C PHE A 24 -3.74 11.01 8.23
N PRO A 25 -3.93 12.32 8.41
CA PRO A 25 -2.81 13.26 8.46
C PRO A 25 -1.93 12.97 9.67
N THR A 26 -0.61 12.89 9.46
CA THR A 26 0.36 12.80 10.54
C THR A 26 0.66 14.19 11.05
N THR A 27 0.08 14.57 12.19
CA THR A 27 0.33 15.87 12.84
C THR A 27 1.70 15.96 13.50
N ASN A 28 2.31 14.83 13.89
CA ASN A 28 3.64 14.76 14.49
C ASN A 28 4.53 13.75 13.75
N SER A 29 5.73 14.18 13.35
CA SER A 29 6.74 13.35 12.68
C SER A 29 7.39 12.28 13.56
N SER A 30 7.19 12.35 14.89
CA SER A 30 7.86 11.49 15.89
C SER A 30 6.90 10.49 16.56
N GLY A 31 5.65 10.41 16.12
CA GLY A 31 4.64 9.53 16.74
C GLY A 31 4.67 8.09 16.18
N ALA A 32 4.12 7.15 16.94
CA ALA A 32 3.98 5.75 16.52
C ALA A 32 3.31 5.60 15.13
N LEU A 33 2.37 6.48 14.80
CA LEU A 33 1.71 6.52 13.50
C LEU A 33 2.68 6.82 12.33
N ALA A 34 3.64 7.72 12.54
CA ALA A 34 4.65 8.05 11.54
C ALA A 34 5.61 6.88 11.29
N THR A 35 6.04 6.20 12.36
CA THR A 35 6.87 4.99 12.27
C THR A 35 6.13 3.87 11.54
N THR A 36 4.87 3.60 11.90
CA THR A 36 4.04 2.58 11.25
C THR A 36 3.87 2.87 9.76
N LYS A 37 3.55 4.12 9.39
CA LYS A 37 3.47 4.56 7.99
C LYS A 37 4.77 4.34 7.21
N ARG A 38 5.92 4.60 7.84
CA ARG A 38 7.23 4.37 7.22
C ARG A 38 7.49 2.89 6.97
N VAL A 39 7.19 2.02 7.94
CA VAL A 39 7.34 0.56 7.79
C VAL A 39 6.43 0.04 6.68
N LEU A 40 5.15 0.44 6.67
CA LEU A 40 4.20 0.10 5.61
C LEU A 40 4.67 0.58 4.23
N TYR A 41 5.26 1.77 4.17
CA TYR A 41 5.86 2.30 2.95
C TYR A 41 7.05 1.45 2.48
N GLU A 42 7.97 1.08 3.37
CA GLU A 42 9.15 0.26 3.03
C GLU A 42 8.73 -1.15 2.56
N VAL A 43 7.73 -1.76 3.20
CA VAL A 43 7.21 -3.09 2.82
C VAL A 43 6.47 -3.05 1.48
N SER A 44 5.79 -1.95 1.18
CA SER A 44 5.06 -1.77 -0.06
C SER A 44 5.93 -1.25 -1.20
N GLU A 45 7.11 -0.68 -0.90
CA GLU A 45 8.06 -0.12 -1.88
C GLU A 45 8.42 -1.07 -3.03
N PRO A 46 8.78 -2.35 -2.83
CA PRO A 46 9.16 -3.23 -3.94
C PRO A 46 8.05 -3.40 -4.99
N VAL A 47 6.77 -3.37 -4.58
CA VAL A 47 5.61 -3.50 -5.49
C VAL A 47 5.16 -2.13 -6.00
N LEU A 48 5.15 -1.12 -5.12
CA LEU A 48 4.64 0.22 -5.46
C LEU A 48 5.65 1.06 -6.23
N ARG A 49 6.96 0.88 -6.05
CA ARG A 49 8.01 1.63 -6.75
C ARG A 49 7.87 1.56 -8.28
N PRO A 50 7.76 0.38 -8.91
CA PRO A 50 7.54 0.30 -10.35
C PRO A 50 6.18 0.91 -10.75
N LEU A 51 5.13 0.71 -9.96
CA LEU A 51 3.82 1.32 -10.21
C LEU A 51 3.87 2.85 -10.18
N ARG A 52 4.65 3.44 -9.26
CA ARG A 52 4.83 4.89 -9.10
C ARG A 52 5.71 5.53 -10.17
N MET A 53 6.46 4.74 -10.95
CA MET A 53 7.15 5.24 -12.14
C MET A 53 6.19 5.47 -13.30
N VAL A 54 5.05 4.76 -13.31
CA VAL A 54 4.04 4.82 -14.37
C VAL A 54 2.84 5.68 -13.95
N LEU A 55 2.45 5.59 -12.69
CA LEU A 55 1.28 6.27 -12.14
C LEU A 55 1.69 7.58 -11.44
N PRO A 56 1.07 8.72 -11.78
CA PRO A 56 1.26 9.95 -11.04
C PRO A 56 0.75 9.77 -9.60
N ARG A 57 1.42 10.43 -8.65
CA ARG A 57 1.02 10.47 -7.23
C ARG A 57 0.26 11.76 -6.95
N PRO A 58 -1.06 11.81 -7.14
CA PRO A 58 -1.81 13.02 -6.86
C PRO A 58 -1.81 13.28 -5.35
N GLN A 59 -1.19 14.40 -4.95
CA GLN A 59 -1.31 14.93 -3.61
C GLN A 59 -2.58 15.79 -3.54
N PHE A 60 -3.60 15.32 -2.85
CA PHE A 60 -4.83 16.07 -2.62
C PHE A 60 -4.79 16.68 -1.22
N GLY A 61 -4.70 18.03 -1.14
CA GLY A 61 -4.82 18.75 0.14
C GLY A 61 -3.75 18.44 1.18
N GLY A 62 -2.51 18.15 0.77
CA GLY A 62 -1.42 17.78 1.69
C GLY A 62 -1.49 16.33 2.21
N VAL A 63 -2.51 15.57 1.81
CA VAL A 63 -2.64 14.13 2.06
C VAL A 63 -2.34 13.38 0.77
N GLY A 64 -1.29 12.56 0.78
CA GLY A 64 -0.91 11.75 -0.37
C GLY A 64 -1.89 10.59 -0.55
N ILE A 65 -2.72 10.63 -1.59
CA ILE A 65 -3.55 9.48 -1.99
C ILE A 65 -2.73 8.66 -2.99
N ASP A 66 -2.09 7.59 -2.51
CA ASP A 66 -1.31 6.68 -3.35
C ASP A 66 -2.24 5.76 -4.16
N LEU A 67 -2.67 6.22 -5.34
CA LEU A 67 -3.40 5.39 -6.33
C LEU A 67 -2.66 4.10 -6.68
N SER A 68 -1.33 4.10 -6.56
CA SER A 68 -0.50 2.92 -6.73
C SER A 68 -0.89 1.76 -5.79
N VAL A 69 -1.40 2.04 -4.57
CA VAL A 69 -1.86 0.99 -3.64
C VAL A 69 -3.10 0.29 -4.18
N LEU A 70 -4.05 1.06 -4.73
CA LEU A 70 -5.24 0.50 -5.36
C LEU A 70 -4.87 -0.40 -6.54
N VAL A 71 -3.95 0.05 -7.39
CA VAL A 71 -3.48 -0.74 -8.53
C VAL A 71 -2.75 -2.00 -8.08
N ALA A 72 -1.93 -1.92 -7.02
CA ALA A 72 -1.28 -3.09 -6.45
C ALA A 72 -2.29 -4.12 -5.93
N ILE A 73 -3.33 -3.68 -5.20
CA ILE A 73 -4.41 -4.55 -4.72
C ILE A 73 -5.11 -5.26 -5.88
N ILE A 74 -5.42 -4.54 -6.96
CA ILE A 74 -6.06 -5.11 -8.15
C ILE A 74 -5.15 -6.16 -8.80
N LEU A 75 -3.88 -5.82 -9.05
CA LEU A 75 -2.91 -6.75 -9.66
C LEU A 75 -2.73 -8.02 -8.82
N LEU A 76 -2.55 -7.87 -7.51
CA LEU A 76 -2.40 -9.00 -6.59
C LEU A 76 -3.66 -9.87 -6.53
N SER A 77 -4.84 -9.26 -6.57
CA SER A 77 -6.11 -9.99 -6.62
C SER A 77 -6.25 -10.81 -7.91
N PHE A 78 -5.80 -10.26 -9.04
CA PHE A 78 -5.76 -10.98 -10.32
C PHE A 78 -4.75 -12.13 -10.27
N ILE A 79 -3.54 -11.90 -9.76
CA ILE A 79 -2.51 -12.93 -9.61
C ILE A 79 -3.02 -14.07 -8.71
N ASN A 80 -3.64 -13.75 -7.57
CA ASN A 80 -4.21 -14.73 -6.64
C ASN A 80 -5.31 -15.59 -7.26
N ARG A 81 -6.01 -15.08 -8.28
CA ARG A 81 -7.10 -15.79 -8.96
C ARG A 81 -6.60 -16.68 -10.11
N ILE A 82 -5.43 -16.38 -10.65
CA ILE A 82 -4.84 -17.13 -11.78
C ILE A 82 -4.00 -18.32 -11.28
N ILE A 83 -3.34 -18.14 -10.13
CA ILE A 83 -2.60 -19.21 -9.42
C ILE A 83 -3.61 -20.17 -8.76
#